data_AF-A0A6G3D9H4-F1
#
_entry.id   AF-A0A6G3D9H4-F1
#
_cell.length_a   1.000
_cell.length_b   1.000
_cell.length_c   1.000
_cell.angle_alpha   90.00
_cell.angle_beta   90.00
_cell.angle_gamma   90.00
#
_symmetry.space_group_name_H-M   'P 1'
#
loop_
_entity.id
_entity.type
_entity.pdbx_description
1 polymer ?
#
loop_
_entity_poly.entity_id
_entity_poly.type
_entity_poly.pdbx_seq_one_letter_code
_entity_poly.pdbx_strand_id
1 'polypeptide(L)'
;MTEQWDDSARRAVQKRATGMNHADAVAAEAGLRDVRQRQPKAYCLESAWHQNYLDCELAEWQRLIRLLSEDGFGVYLPDKDPAVRERTHANSKDE
;
A
#
# COMPACT_ATOMS: atom_id res chain seq x y z
N MET A 1 7.68 -16.07 5.68
CA MET A 1 6.30 -16.17 5.15
C MET A 1 5.54 -14.85 5.24
N THR A 2 5.73 -14.05 6.30
CA THR A 2 5.12 -12.71 6.47
C THR A 2 5.54 -11.70 5.39
N GLU A 3 6.82 -11.63 5.04
CA GLU A 3 7.35 -10.64 4.06
C GLU A 3 6.72 -10.75 2.66
N GLN A 4 6.43 -11.98 2.22
CA GLN A 4 5.85 -12.22 0.88
C GLN A 4 4.40 -11.73 0.78
N TRP A 5 3.71 -11.61 1.92
CA TRP A 5 2.29 -11.24 2.00
C TRP A 5 2.15 -9.73 2.14
N ASP A 6 3.02 -9.12 2.93
CA ASP A 6 3.19 -7.66 3.00
C ASP A 6 3.49 -7.08 1.62
N ASP A 7 4.29 -7.79 0.82
CA ASP A 7 4.59 -7.42 -0.55
C ASP A 7 3.39 -7.52 -1.51
N SER A 8 2.51 -8.50 -1.30
CA SER A 8 1.27 -8.63 -2.08
C SER A 8 0.33 -7.45 -1.81
N ALA A 9 0.11 -7.11 -0.53
CA ALA A 9 -0.70 -5.97 -0.12
C ALA A 9 -0.17 -4.65 -0.69
N ARG A 10 1.15 -4.42 -0.58
CA ARG A 10 1.80 -3.22 -1.14
C ARG A 10 1.62 -3.13 -2.64
N ARG A 11 1.87 -4.21 -3.39
CA ARG A 11 1.69 -4.23 -4.85
C ARG A 11 0.25 -3.96 -5.27
N ALA A 12 -0.73 -4.48 -4.52
CA ALA A 12 -2.14 -4.21 -4.78
C ALA A 12 -2.47 -2.72 -4.64
N VAL A 13 -1.98 -2.07 -3.57
CA VAL A 13 -2.14 -0.63 -3.34
C VAL A 13 -1.45 0.18 -4.43
N GLN A 14 -0.19 -0.11 -4.76
CA GLN A 14 0.57 0.61 -5.79
C GLN A 14 -0.13 0.52 -7.16
N LYS A 15 -0.66 -0.65 -7.53
CA LYS A 15 -1.43 -0.83 -8.76
C LYS A 15 -2.70 0.02 -8.75
N ARG A 16 -3.42 0.07 -7.63
CA ARG A 16 -4.63 0.90 -7.48
C ARG A 16 -4.33 2.39 -7.50
N ALA A 17 -3.24 2.81 -6.89
CA ALA A 17 -2.83 4.20 -6.80
C ALA A 17 -2.30 4.76 -8.14
N THR A 18 -2.00 3.91 -9.12
CA THR A 18 -1.43 4.35 -10.40
C THR A 18 -2.38 5.33 -11.09
N GLY A 19 -1.89 6.55 -11.36
CA GLY A 19 -2.70 7.61 -11.94
C GLY A 19 -3.50 8.44 -10.94
N MET A 20 -3.45 8.14 -9.64
CA MET A 20 -4.12 8.93 -8.60
C MET A 20 -3.29 10.14 -8.17
N ASN A 21 -3.97 11.25 -7.89
CA ASN A 21 -3.37 12.40 -7.23
C ASN A 21 -3.45 12.26 -5.69
N HIS A 22 -2.87 13.23 -4.97
CA HIS A 22 -2.86 13.25 -3.51
C HIS A 22 -4.28 13.17 -2.89
N ALA A 23 -5.25 13.92 -3.42
CA ALA A 23 -6.61 13.95 -2.87
C ALA A 23 -7.32 12.59 -3.04
N ASP A 24 -7.14 11.95 -4.19
CA ASP A 24 -7.70 10.61 -4.46
C ASP A 24 -7.08 9.56 -3.52
N ALA A 25 -5.77 9.62 -3.30
CA ALA A 25 -5.07 8.73 -2.38
C ALA A 25 -5.55 8.91 -0.93
N VAL A 26 -5.78 10.14 -0.48
CA VAL A 26 -6.34 10.45 0.85
C VAL A 26 -7.77 9.91 0.98
N ALA A 27 -8.62 10.06 -0.04
CA ALA A 27 -9.96 9.52 -0.03
C ALA A 27 -9.98 7.99 0.03
N ALA A 28 -9.08 7.33 -0.71
CA ALA A 28 -8.92 5.89 -0.69
C ALA A 28 -8.46 5.37 0.68
N GLU A 29 -7.49 6.03 1.33
CA GLU A 29 -7.02 5.69 2.68
C GLU A 29 -8.13 5.85 3.71
N ALA A 30 -8.89 6.95 3.65
CA ALA A 30 -9.99 7.20 4.57
C ALA A 30 -11.09 6.12 4.45
N GLY A 31 -11.42 5.70 3.22
CA GLY A 31 -12.37 4.61 2.98
C GLY A 31 -11.88 3.28 3.56
N LEU A 32 -10.59 2.96 3.40
CA LEU A 32 -10.00 1.74 3.95
C LEU A 32 -9.94 1.78 5.49
N ARG A 33 -9.67 2.95 6.07
CA ARG A 33 -9.67 3.17 7.52
C ARG A 33 -11.05 2.96 8.13
N ASP A 34 -12.10 3.43 7.46
CA ASP A 34 -13.48 3.19 7.89
C ASP A 34 -13.83 1.70 7.84
N VAL A 35 -13.43 0.99 6.78
CA VAL A 35 -13.57 -0.49 6.72
C VAL A 35 -12.85 -1.15 7.90
N ARG A 36 -11.61 -0.75 8.18
CA ARG A 36 -10.81 -1.30 9.28
C ARG A 36 -11.45 -1.08 10.66
N GLN A 37 -12.09 0.06 10.88
CA GLN A 37 -12.79 0.38 12.13
C GLN A 37 -14.08 -0.42 12.31
N ARG A 38 -14.77 -0.74 11.21
CA ARG A 38 -16.03 -1.52 11.24
C ARG A 38 -15.81 -3.01 11.42
N GLN A 39 -14.60 -3.52 11.22
CA GLN A 39 -14.33 -4.94 11.39
C GLN A 39 -14.24 -5.34 12.86
N PRO A 40 -14.96 -6.39 13.28
CA PRO A 40 -14.88 -6.88 14.65
C PRO A 40 -13.48 -7.43 14.97
N LYS A 41 -13.11 -7.45 16.25
CA LYS A 41 -11.83 -8.04 16.71
C LYS A 41 -11.68 -9.47 16.17
N ALA A 42 -10.46 -9.85 15.79
CA ALA A 42 -10.22 -11.15 15.19
C ALA A 42 -10.62 -12.29 16.14
N TYR A 43 -11.51 -13.18 15.68
CA TYR A 43 -11.99 -14.34 16.43
C TYR A 43 -11.48 -15.67 15.88
N CYS A 44 -10.81 -15.64 14.71
CA CYS A 44 -10.18 -16.78 14.07
C CYS A 44 -8.94 -16.36 13.25
N LEU A 45 -8.13 -17.33 12.83
CA LEU A 45 -6.90 -17.09 12.05
C LEU A 45 -7.17 -16.31 10.74
N GLU A 46 -8.27 -16.61 10.05
CA GLU A 46 -8.66 -15.93 8.82
C GLU A 46 -8.98 -14.44 9.06
N SER A 47 -9.68 -14.13 10.16
CA SER A 47 -9.95 -12.74 10.55
C SER A 47 -8.70 -11.97 10.98
N ALA A 48 -7.76 -12.65 11.65
CA ALA A 48 -6.47 -12.04 12.01
C ALA A 48 -5.61 -11.78 10.77
N TRP A 49 -5.62 -12.71 9.82
CA TRP A 49 -4.96 -12.55 8.53
C TRP A 49 -5.51 -11.35 7.76
N HIS A 50 -6.84 -11.26 7.63
CA HIS A 50 -7.48 -10.18 6.90
C HIS A 50 -7.19 -8.81 7.54
N GLN A 51 -7.14 -8.75 8.88
CA GLN A 51 -6.73 -7.53 9.59
C GLN A 51 -5.28 -7.14 9.30
N ASN A 52 -4.34 -8.10 9.35
CA ASN A 52 -2.94 -7.81 9.02
C ASN A 52 -2.76 -7.34 7.58
N TYR A 53 -3.49 -7.94 6.63
CA TYR A 53 -3.48 -7.53 5.23
C TYR A 53 -4.00 -6.09 5.07
N LEU A 54 -5.11 -5.73 5.73
CA LEU A 54 -5.64 -4.37 5.74
C LEU A 54 -4.68 -3.37 6.37
N ASP A 55 -4.01 -3.75 7.47
CA ASP A 55 -3.02 -2.90 8.13
C ASP A 55 -1.81 -2.64 7.21
N CYS A 56 -1.40 -3.63 6.41
CA CYS A 56 -0.37 -3.46 5.38
C CYS A 56 -0.81 -2.53 4.24
N GLU A 57 -2.05 -2.68 3.75
CA GLU A 57 -2.59 -1.78 2.73
C GLU A 57 -2.68 -0.33 3.24
N LEU A 58 -3.13 -0.13 4.48
CA LEU A 58 -3.20 1.19 5.12
C LEU A 58 -1.82 1.84 5.24
N ALA A 59 -0.82 1.08 5.69
CA ALA A 59 0.55 1.57 5.79
C ALA A 59 1.09 2.02 4.43
N GLU A 60 0.79 1.27 3.37
CA GLU A 60 1.22 1.62 2.02
C GLU A 60 0.49 2.86 1.48
N TRP A 61 -0.82 2.98 1.71
CA TRP A 61 -1.57 4.20 1.36
C TRP A 61 -0.98 5.44 2.04
N GLN A 62 -0.64 5.34 3.33
CA GLN A 62 -0.02 6.44 4.06
C GLN A 62 1.36 6.81 3.50
N ARG A 63 2.15 5.84 3.06
CA ARG A 63 3.43 6.09 2.36
C ARG A 63 3.21 6.83 1.06
N LEU A 64 2.24 6.40 0.24
CA LEU A 64 1.92 7.02 -1.04
C LEU A 64 1.38 8.44 -0.88
N ILE A 65 0.56 8.70 0.14
CA ILE A 65 0.08 10.05 0.45
C ILE A 65 1.27 10.98 0.76
N ARG A 66 2.23 10.53 1.58
CA ARG A 66 3.45 11.31 1.87
C ARG A 66 4.25 11.57 0.60
N LEU A 67 4.47 10.55 -0.22
CA LEU A 67 5.17 10.67 -1.50
C LEU A 67 4.47 11.68 -2.43
N LEU A 68 3.14 11.64 -2.51
CA LEU A 68 2.34 12.54 -3.34
C LEU A 68 2.25 13.97 -2.79
N SER A 69 2.56 14.17 -1.51
CA SER A 69 2.65 15.49 -0.89
C SER A 69 3.99 16.18 -1.16
N GLU A 70 4.99 15.44 -1.67
CA GLU A 70 6.27 16.01 -2.09
C GLU A 70 6.11 16.80 -3.39
N ASP A 71 6.77 17.95 -3.46
CA ASP A 71 6.75 18.80 -4.65
C ASP A 71 7.25 18.03 -5.88
N GLY A 72 6.44 18.04 -6.94
CA GLY A 72 6.81 17.45 -8.24
C GLY A 72 6.30 16.03 -8.51
N PHE A 73 5.65 15.36 -7.55
CA PHE A 73 4.99 14.08 -7.82
C PHE A 73 3.69 14.27 -8.61
N GLY A 74 2.76 15.06 -8.08
CA GLY A 74 1.46 15.41 -8.68
C GLY A 74 0.49 14.23 -8.83
N VAL A 75 0.94 13.16 -9.48
CA VAL A 75 0.23 11.90 -9.75
C VAL A 75 1.16 10.73 -9.48
N TYR A 76 0.64 9.65 -8.90
CA TYR A 76 1.44 8.49 -8.58
C TYR A 76 1.74 7.67 -9.83
N LEU A 77 3.02 7.39 -10.05
CA LEU A 77 3.55 6.53 -11.08
C LEU A 77 4.55 5.55 -10.45
N PRO A 78 4.36 4.24 -10.57
CA PRO A 78 5.26 3.24 -9.97
C PRO A 78 6.73 3.43 -10.35
N ASP A 79 7.01 3.83 -11.59
CA ASP A 79 8.39 4.01 -12.08
C ASP A 79 9.12 5.20 -11.43
N LYS A 80 8.38 6.15 -10.87
CA LYS A 80 8.93 7.29 -10.12
C LYS A 80 9.12 6.97 -8.64
N ASP A 81 8.54 5.86 -8.16
CA ASP A 81 8.60 5.48 -6.76
C ASP A 81 9.94 4.81 -6.42
N PRO A 82 10.78 5.41 -5.56
CA PRO A 82 12.06 4.83 -5.18
C PRO A 82 11.91 3.43 -4.54
N ALA A 83 10.85 3.19 -3.76
CA ALA A 83 10.64 1.92 -3.09
C ALA A 83 10.29 0.78 -4.07
N VAL A 84 9.68 1.10 -5.21
CA VAL A 84 9.40 0.13 -6.28
C VAL A 84 10.66 -0.17 -7.07
N ARG A 85 11.46 0.86 -7.40
CA ARG A 85 12.71 0.70 -8.15
C ARG A 85 13.74 -0.14 -7.39
N GLU A 86 13.92 0.11 -6.10
CA GLU A 86 14.86 -0.65 -5.26
C GLU A 86 14.50 -2.15 -5.21
N ARG A 87 13.21 -2.49 -5.17
CA ARG A 87 12.74 -3.89 -5.18
C ARG A 87 12.99 -4.57 -6.53
N THR A 88 12.76 -3.87 -7.64
CA THR A 88 13.08 -4.41 -8.97
C THR A 88 14.58 -4.68 -9.11
N HIS A 89 15.43 -3.79 -8.60
CA HIS A 89 16.87 -3.97 -8.62
C HIS A 89 17.39 -5.07 -7.67
N ALA A 90 16.72 -5.30 -6.53
CA ALA A 90 17.05 -6.40 -5.63
C ALA A 90 16.75 -7.76 -6.28
N ASN A 91 15.62 -7.88 -6.98
CA ASN A 91 15.21 -9.13 -7.63
C ASN A 91 16.04 -9.49 -8.88
N SER A 92 16.75 -8.53 -9.48
CA SER A 92 17.63 -8.75 -10.64
C SER A 92 19.07 -9.15 -10.29
N LYS A 93 19.42 -9.28 -9.00
CA LYS A 93 20.76 -9.71 -8.56
C LYS A 93 20.85 -11.20 -8.22
N ASP A 94 19.75 -11.93 -8.36
CA ASP A 94 19.65 -13.38 -8.10
C ASP A 94 19.45 -14.23 -9.38
N GLU A 95 19.74 -13.67 -10.57
CA GLU A 95 19.89 -14.41 -11.85
C GLU A 95 21.34 -14.40 -12.32
#